data_AF-A0A519TIE1-F1
#
_entry.id   AF-A0A519TIE1-F1
#
_cell.length_a   1.000
_cell.length_b   1.000
_cell.length_c   1.000
_cell.angle_alpha   90.00
_cell.angle_beta   90.00
_cell.angle_gamma   90.00
#
_symmetry.space_group_name_H-M   'P 1'
#
loop_
_entity.id
_entity.type
_entity.pdbx_description
1 polymer ?
#
loop_
_entity_poly.entity_id
_entity_poly.type
_entity_poly.pdbx_seq_one_letter_code
_entity_poly.pdbx_strand_id
1 'polypeptide(L)'
;MKNYLLIFLVLSLALGACKKQTSSSTIPNGDYSGVLEVYSNTYKMPTTYPVAISFENKKYKVTTEPGKQRGGGSGTYSIKGEIGNFQDENIWTADFDWNLILSGIYEVQLKDESLILIKQLNTNSETALSYKYILKRK
;
A
#
# COMPACT_ATOMS: atom_id res chain seq x y z
N MET A 1 -60.03 20.53 -9.00
CA MET A 1 -59.02 20.08 -8.01
C MET A 1 -58.83 18.58 -8.18
N LYS A 2 -57.61 18.04 -8.01
CA LYS A 2 -57.19 16.60 -8.12
C LYS A 2 -56.70 16.09 -9.48
N ASN A 3 -55.70 16.74 -10.09
CA ASN A 3 -54.77 16.06 -11.02
C ASN A 3 -53.34 15.92 -10.47
N TYR A 4 -53.09 16.31 -9.23
CA TYR A 4 -51.75 16.24 -8.61
C TYR A 4 -51.39 14.86 -8.02
N LEU A 5 -52.31 13.89 -8.04
CA LEU A 5 -52.09 12.56 -7.43
C LEU A 5 -51.12 11.69 -8.25
N LEU A 6 -50.96 11.96 -9.55
CA LEU A 6 -50.10 11.16 -10.44
C LEU A 6 -48.64 11.63 -10.49
N ILE A 7 -48.35 12.86 -10.08
CA ILE A 7 -47.00 13.44 -10.16
C ILE A 7 -46.13 12.98 -8.98
N PHE A 8 -46.72 12.58 -7.85
CA PHE A 8 -45.99 12.14 -6.67
C PHE A 8 -45.47 10.69 -6.74
N LEU A 9 -45.92 9.88 -7.71
CA LEU A 9 -45.54 8.46 -7.80
C LEU A 9 -44.25 8.23 -8.62
N VAL A 10 -43.81 9.21 -9.41
CA VAL A 10 -42.63 9.08 -10.29
C VAL A 10 -41.34 9.53 -9.61
N LEU A 11 -41.43 10.27 -8.49
CA LEU A 11 -40.26 10.86 -7.81
C LEU A 11 -39.58 9.92 -6.79
N SER A 12 -40.13 8.73 -6.53
CA SER A 12 -39.64 7.82 -5.48
C SER A 12 -38.61 6.78 -5.93
N LEU A 13 -38.26 6.71 -7.23
CA LEU A 13 -37.33 5.68 -7.75
C LEU A 13 -35.85 6.11 -7.84
N ALA A 14 -35.48 7.31 -7.38
CA ALA A 14 -34.11 7.82 -7.53
C ALA A 14 -33.18 7.58 -6.31
N LEU A 15 -33.58 6.80 -5.31
CA LEU A 15 -32.67 6.38 -4.24
C LEU A 15 -31.88 5.14 -4.68
N GLY A 16 -31.11 5.30 -5.76
CA GLY A 16 -30.02 4.39 -6.09
C GLY A 16 -28.95 4.53 -5.01
N ALA A 17 -29.07 3.72 -3.96
CA ALA A 17 -28.00 3.53 -3.00
C ALA A 17 -26.78 3.02 -3.78
N CYS A 18 -25.86 3.94 -4.10
CA CYS A 18 -24.52 3.61 -4.54
C CYS A 18 -23.87 2.84 -3.39
N LYS A 19 -24.08 1.52 -3.34
CA LYS A 19 -23.14 0.66 -2.63
C LYS A 19 -21.82 0.89 -3.35
N LYS A 20 -20.89 1.59 -2.69
CA LYS A 20 -19.49 1.58 -3.12
C LYS A 20 -19.16 0.11 -3.31
N GLN A 21 -19.00 -0.28 -4.56
CA GLN A 21 -18.56 -1.61 -4.90
C GLN A 21 -17.22 -1.75 -4.17
N THR A 22 -17.19 -2.61 -3.15
CA THR A 22 -15.94 -3.00 -2.51
C THR A 22 -15.24 -3.88 -3.55
N SER A 23 -14.72 -3.24 -4.59
CA SER A 23 -13.73 -3.82 -5.47
C SER A 23 -12.69 -4.39 -4.53
N SER A 24 -12.42 -5.68 -4.64
CA SER A 24 -11.24 -6.25 -3.99
C SER A 24 -10.06 -5.51 -4.58
N SER A 25 -9.61 -4.44 -3.91
CA SER A 25 -8.41 -3.71 -4.26
C SER A 25 -7.31 -4.76 -4.18
N THR A 26 -6.79 -5.19 -5.32
CA THR A 26 -5.64 -6.07 -5.39
C THR A 26 -4.56 -5.31 -6.12
N ILE A 27 -3.32 -5.44 -5.68
CA ILE A 27 -2.18 -4.94 -6.45
C ILE A 27 -2.13 -5.77 -7.74
N PRO A 28 -2.20 -5.15 -8.94
CA PRO A 28 -2.08 -5.88 -10.20
C PRO A 28 -0.73 -6.58 -10.29
N ASN A 29 -0.74 -7.82 -10.79
CA ASN A 29 0.49 -8.57 -11.02
C ASN A 29 1.44 -7.79 -11.94
N GLY A 30 2.73 -7.91 -11.70
CA GLY A 30 3.78 -7.30 -12.51
C GLY A 30 4.91 -6.72 -11.68
N ASP A 31 5.87 -6.15 -12.39
CA ASP A 31 7.05 -5.56 -11.79
C ASP A 31 6.86 -4.06 -11.60
N TYR A 32 7.26 -3.59 -10.42
CA TYR A 32 7.25 -2.20 -10.05
C TYR A 32 8.66 -1.77 -9.66
N SER A 33 9.01 -0.52 -9.92
CA SER A 33 10.29 0.05 -9.52
C SER A 33 10.13 1.47 -9.01
N GLY A 34 11.00 1.86 -8.09
CA GLY A 34 11.01 3.20 -7.53
C GLY A 34 11.91 3.26 -6.31
N VAL A 35 11.42 3.87 -5.23
CA VAL A 35 12.20 4.11 -4.02
C VAL A 35 11.47 3.70 -2.75
N LEU A 36 12.24 3.22 -1.77
CA LEU A 36 11.86 3.23 -0.36
C LEU A 36 12.35 4.54 0.25
N GLU A 37 11.44 5.39 0.68
CA GLU A 37 11.73 6.58 1.47
C GLU A 37 11.64 6.26 2.97
N VAL A 38 12.69 6.60 3.71
CA VAL A 38 12.76 6.49 5.16
C VAL A 38 12.92 7.88 5.74
N TYR A 39 11.90 8.36 6.44
CA TYR A 39 11.94 9.64 7.14
C TYR A 39 12.08 9.43 8.65
N SER A 40 12.92 10.24 9.28
CA SER A 40 13.09 10.31 10.72
C SER A 40 13.28 11.76 11.14
N ASN A 41 12.53 12.20 12.15
CA ASN A 41 12.67 13.55 12.73
C ASN A 41 14.08 13.82 13.30
N THR A 42 14.82 12.78 13.71
CA THR A 42 16.21 12.88 14.18
C THR A 42 17.15 13.39 13.08
N TYR A 43 16.98 12.90 11.84
CA TYR A 43 17.88 13.21 10.72
C TYR A 43 17.36 14.34 9.82
N LYS A 44 16.12 14.82 10.05
CA LYS A 44 15.48 15.97 9.38
C LYS A 44 15.35 15.90 7.85
N MET A 45 15.74 14.81 7.20
CA MET A 45 15.60 14.58 5.76
C MET A 45 15.28 13.12 5.46
N PRO A 46 14.45 12.82 4.44
CA PRO A 46 14.21 11.45 4.02
C PRO A 46 15.46 10.87 3.35
N THR A 47 15.83 9.64 3.72
CA THR A 47 16.81 8.84 2.99
C THR A 47 16.06 7.94 2.00
N THR A 48 16.52 7.87 0.75
CA THR A 48 15.86 7.08 -0.30
C THR A 48 16.72 5.93 -0.76
N TYR A 49 16.12 4.75 -0.91
CA TYR A 49 16.78 3.55 -1.41
C TYR A 49 16.09 3.05 -2.69
N PRO A 50 16.82 2.86 -3.81
CA PRO A 50 16.24 2.26 -5.00
C PRO A 50 15.75 0.83 -4.73
N VAL A 51 14.53 0.52 -5.15
CA VAL A 51 13.91 -0.79 -4.96
C VAL A 51 13.09 -1.18 -6.19
N ALA A 52 13.01 -2.49 -6.44
CA ALA A 52 12.05 -3.09 -7.35
C ALA A 52 11.24 -4.16 -6.61
N ILE A 53 9.96 -4.27 -6.92
CA ILE A 53 9.06 -5.26 -6.32
C ILE A 53 8.29 -5.97 -7.42
N SER A 54 8.38 -7.29 -7.44
CA SER A 54 7.54 -8.13 -8.30
C SER A 54 6.33 -8.60 -7.51
N PHE A 55 5.14 -8.45 -8.06
CA PHE A 55 3.89 -8.97 -7.52
C PHE A 55 3.32 -10.05 -8.44
N GLU A 56 3.10 -11.25 -7.92
CA GLU A 56 2.53 -12.34 -8.69
C GLU A 56 1.71 -13.27 -7.80
N ASN A 57 0.44 -13.48 -8.14
CA ASN A 57 -0.42 -14.46 -7.48
C ASN A 57 -0.44 -14.32 -5.94
N LYS A 58 -0.60 -13.08 -5.45
CA LYS A 58 -0.56 -12.71 -4.01
C LYS A 58 0.79 -12.95 -3.33
N LYS A 59 1.86 -13.15 -4.10
CA LYS A 59 3.24 -13.16 -3.62
C LYS A 59 3.95 -11.87 -4.02
N TYR A 60 4.94 -11.49 -3.23
CA TYR A 60 5.82 -10.38 -3.55
C TYR A 60 7.29 -10.77 -3.39
N LYS A 61 8.17 -10.10 -4.12
CA LYS A 61 9.62 -10.20 -3.96
C LYS A 61 10.27 -8.84 -4.17
N VAL A 62 10.97 -8.36 -3.15
CA VAL A 62 11.77 -7.13 -3.21
C VAL A 62 13.16 -7.45 -3.76
N THR A 63 13.62 -6.63 -4.68
CA THR A 63 14.97 -6.65 -5.23
C THR A 63 15.61 -5.29 -5.02
N THR A 64 16.81 -5.26 -4.42
CA THR A 64 17.61 -4.06 -4.22
C THR A 64 18.84 -4.07 -5.12
N GLU A 65 19.46 -2.91 -5.32
CA GLU A 65 20.74 -2.83 -6.03
C GLU A 65 21.81 -3.71 -5.36
N PRO A 66 22.61 -4.47 -6.14
CA PRO A 66 23.75 -5.22 -5.63
C PRO A 66 24.71 -4.30 -4.86
N GLY A 67 25.14 -4.72 -3.66
CA GLY A 67 26.06 -3.95 -2.81
C GLY A 67 25.43 -2.81 -2.00
N LYS A 68 24.11 -2.57 -2.13
CA LYS A 68 23.35 -1.59 -1.34
C LYS A 68 22.13 -2.22 -0.68
N GLN A 69 22.27 -3.42 -0.09
CA GLN A 69 21.21 -4.11 0.64
C GLN A 69 20.75 -3.30 1.86
N ARG A 70 19.79 -2.41 1.63
CA ARG A 70 19.14 -1.59 2.67
C ARG A 70 17.62 -1.69 2.57
N GLY A 71 17.13 -2.74 1.93
CA GLY A 71 15.71 -3.06 1.79
C GLY A 71 15.57 -4.51 1.36
N GLY A 72 14.40 -5.11 1.57
CA GLY A 72 14.22 -6.50 1.19
C GLY A 72 12.88 -7.08 1.57
N GLY A 73 12.78 -8.39 1.38
CA GLY A 73 11.60 -9.17 1.74
C GLY A 73 11.01 -9.93 0.57
N SER A 74 10.42 -11.06 0.88
CA SER A 74 9.61 -11.85 -0.04
C SER A 74 8.66 -12.72 0.75
N GLY A 75 7.48 -12.91 0.21
CA GLY A 75 6.47 -13.75 0.83
C GLY A 75 5.11 -13.47 0.23
N THR A 76 4.09 -13.41 1.07
CA THR A 76 2.70 -13.25 0.64
C THR A 76 2.11 -11.92 1.09
N TYR A 77 1.08 -11.47 0.38
CA TYR A 77 0.33 -10.29 0.79
C TYR A 77 -1.17 -10.49 0.61
N SER A 78 -1.94 -9.74 1.38
CA SER A 78 -3.39 -9.62 1.23
C SER A 78 -3.81 -8.16 1.34
N ILE A 79 -4.79 -7.75 0.54
CA ILE A 79 -5.31 -6.38 0.55
C ILE A 79 -6.80 -6.41 0.89
N LYS A 80 -7.21 -5.55 1.82
CA LYS A 80 -8.60 -5.34 2.21
C LYS A 80 -8.90 -3.83 2.22
N GLY A 81 -9.52 -3.36 1.14
CA GLY A 81 -9.70 -1.92 0.91
C GLY A 81 -8.37 -1.24 0.65
N GLU A 82 -8.02 -0.26 1.48
CA GLU A 82 -6.75 0.48 1.40
C GLU A 82 -5.70 -0.09 2.35
N ILE A 83 -5.97 -1.22 3.02
CA ILE A 83 -5.03 -1.83 3.95
C ILE A 83 -4.42 -3.10 3.35
N GLY A 84 -3.10 -3.14 3.25
CA GLY A 84 -2.32 -4.29 2.84
C GLY A 84 -1.59 -4.92 4.02
N ASN A 85 -1.65 -6.24 4.15
CA ASN A 85 -0.84 -7.01 5.08
C ASN A 85 0.18 -7.81 4.28
N PHE A 86 1.46 -7.60 4.59
CA PHE A 86 2.60 -8.24 3.96
C PHE A 86 3.30 -9.15 4.97
N GLN A 87 3.39 -10.43 4.64
CA GLN A 87 4.08 -11.44 5.44
C GLN A 87 5.40 -11.76 4.77
N ASP A 88 6.51 -11.42 5.42
CA ASP A 88 7.83 -11.87 4.99
C ASP A 88 8.09 -13.31 5.46
N GLU A 89 8.72 -14.09 4.59
CA GLU A 89 9.00 -15.53 4.78
C GLU A 89 10.50 -15.81 4.89
N ASN A 90 11.34 -14.78 4.89
CA ASN A 90 12.80 -14.93 4.93
C ASN A 90 13.34 -14.97 6.37
N ILE A 91 14.50 -15.58 6.53
CA ILE A 91 15.26 -15.54 7.77
C ILE A 91 16.24 -14.38 7.69
N TRP A 92 16.06 -13.38 8.55
CA TRP A 92 16.94 -12.22 8.65
C TRP A 92 17.88 -12.36 9.84
N THR A 93 19.11 -11.87 9.67
CA THR A 93 20.07 -11.77 10.75
C THR A 93 19.64 -10.69 11.75
N ALA A 94 20.08 -10.82 13.00
CA ALA A 94 19.69 -9.91 14.08
C ALA A 94 20.33 -8.50 13.97
N ASP A 95 21.37 -8.36 13.16
CA ASP A 95 22.06 -7.10 12.86
C ASP A 95 21.41 -6.32 11.70
N PHE A 96 20.47 -6.92 10.97
CA PHE A 96 19.73 -6.22 9.93
C PHE A 96 18.71 -5.25 10.55
N ASP A 97 18.48 -4.09 9.93
CA ASP A 97 17.37 -3.22 10.31
C ASP A 97 16.07 -3.77 9.72
N TRP A 98 15.30 -4.49 10.54
CA TRP A 98 14.06 -5.15 10.11
C TRP A 98 12.99 -4.17 9.63
N ASN A 99 13.13 -2.88 9.93
CA ASN A 99 12.18 -1.90 9.42
C ASN A 99 12.29 -1.68 7.91
N LEU A 100 13.44 -2.03 7.32
CA LEU A 100 13.71 -1.97 5.89
C LEU A 100 13.13 -3.18 5.12
N ILE A 101 12.54 -4.15 5.82
CA ILE A 101 11.83 -5.28 5.21
C ILE A 101 10.41 -4.83 4.87
N LEU A 102 9.93 -5.17 3.68
CA LEU A 102 8.52 -5.08 3.33
C LEU A 102 7.72 -6.14 4.11
N SER A 103 7.40 -5.82 5.35
CA SER A 103 6.63 -6.68 6.26
C SER A 103 5.72 -5.82 7.14
N GLY A 104 4.56 -6.37 7.50
CA GLY A 104 3.57 -5.75 8.36
C GLY A 104 2.39 -5.11 7.61
N ILE A 105 1.79 -4.11 8.24
CA ILE A 105 0.57 -3.46 7.75
C ILE A 105 0.94 -2.16 7.03
N TYR A 106 0.35 -1.96 5.86
CA TYR A 106 0.55 -0.79 5.03
C TYR A 106 -0.78 -0.20 4.61
N GLU A 107 -0.86 1.13 4.54
CA GLU A 107 -1.82 1.80 3.68
C GLU A 107 -1.36 1.63 2.23
N VAL A 108 -2.28 1.27 1.34
CA VAL A 108 -2.04 0.97 -0.07
C VAL A 108 -2.82 1.95 -0.92
N GLN A 109 -2.11 2.80 -1.64
CA GLN A 109 -2.67 3.74 -2.59
C GLN A 109 -2.28 3.29 -4.00
N LEU A 110 -3.25 2.80 -4.75
CA LEU A 110 -3.08 2.43 -6.15
C LEU A 110 -3.76 3.48 -7.02
N LYS A 111 -3.00 4.13 -7.90
CA LYS A 111 -3.53 5.09 -8.86
C LYS A 111 -2.83 4.91 -10.21
N ASP A 112 -3.60 4.48 -11.21
CA ASP A 112 -3.11 4.16 -12.54
C ASP A 112 -1.96 3.13 -12.49
N GLU A 113 -0.74 3.54 -12.84
CA GLU A 113 0.47 2.71 -12.77
C GLU A 113 1.32 2.98 -11.51
N SER A 114 0.86 3.88 -10.64
CA SER A 114 1.57 4.24 -9.41
C SER A 114 1.03 3.44 -8.23
N LEU A 115 1.95 2.89 -7.45
CA LEU A 115 1.69 2.18 -6.21
C LEU A 115 2.46 2.86 -5.08
N ILE A 116 1.75 3.28 -4.05
CA ILE A 116 2.35 3.81 -2.82
C ILE A 116 1.97 2.89 -1.67
N LEU A 117 2.97 2.44 -0.91
CA LEU A 117 2.78 1.68 0.33
C LEU A 117 3.32 2.49 1.50
N ILE A 118 2.48 2.81 2.48
CA ILE A 118 2.87 3.58 3.67
C ILE A 118 2.79 2.66 4.88
N LYS A 119 3.93 2.39 5.54
CA LYS A 119 3.98 1.47 6.67
C LYS A 119 3.26 2.06 7.88
N GLN A 120 2.34 1.31 8.46
CA GLN A 120 1.71 1.67 9.73
C GLN A 120 2.66 1.29 10.87
N LEU A 121 3.15 2.28 11.60
CA LEU A 121 3.96 2.08 12.79
C LEU A 121 3.10 2.26 14.04
N ASN A 122 3.20 1.30 14.97
CA ASN A 122 2.59 1.40 16.29
C ASN A 122 3.54 2.19 17.21
N THR A 123 3.58 3.52 17.09
CA THR A 123 4.45 4.35 17.94
C THR A 123 3.63 5.36 18.75
N ASN A 124 3.56 5.12 20.07
CA ASN A 124 3.09 6.10 21.06
C ASN A 124 4.17 7.15 21.41
N SER A 125 5.16 7.34 20.54
CA SER A 125 6.39 8.09 20.84
C SER A 125 6.55 9.28 19.90
N GLU A 126 7.17 10.35 20.40
CA GLU A 126 7.44 11.61 19.69
C GLU A 126 8.39 11.46 18.48
N THR A 127 8.94 10.27 18.26
CA THR A 127 9.78 9.94 17.11
C THR A 127 8.92 9.69 15.87
N ALA A 128 8.78 10.72 15.02
CA ALA A 128 8.16 10.57 13.70
C ALA A 128 9.11 9.80 12.77
N LEU A 129 8.98 8.47 12.76
CA LEU A 129 9.61 7.56 11.80
C LEU A 129 8.56 7.15 10.77
N SER A 130 8.89 7.10 9.49
CA SER A 130 7.96 6.58 8.48
C SER A 130 8.69 5.90 7.33
N TYR A 131 8.08 4.83 6.82
CA TYR A 131 8.58 4.06 5.68
C TYR A 131 7.54 4.11 4.57
N LYS A 132 7.95 4.57 3.39
CA LYS A 132 7.07 4.74 2.25
C LYS A 132 7.72 4.17 0.99
N TYR A 133 7.08 3.17 0.38
CA TYR A 133 7.43 2.73 -0.96
C TYR A 133 6.69 3.61 -1.96
N ILE A 134 7.41 4.21 -2.90
CA ILE A 134 6.87 4.96 -4.03
C ILE A 134 7.30 4.25 -5.29
N LEU A 135 6.36 3.59 -5.96
CA LEU A 135 6.63 2.64 -7.02
C LEU A 135 5.81 2.98 -8.26
N LYS A 136 6.40 2.72 -9.42
CA LYS A 136 5.73 2.76 -10.72
C LYS A 136 5.85 1.41 -11.40
N ARG A 137 4.75 0.94 -11.98
CA ARG A 137 4.73 -0.28 -12.79
C ARG A 137 5.63 -0.10 -14.03
N LYS A 138 6.35 -1.16 -14.40
CA LYS A 138 7.16 -1.22 -15.61
C LYS A 138 6.34 -1.61 -16.83
#